data_AF-A0AAV5UX69-F1
#
_entry.id   AF-A0AAV5UX69-F1
#
_cell.length_a   1.000
_cell.length_b   1.000
_cell.length_c   1.000
_cell.angle_alpha   90.00
_cell.angle_beta   90.00
_cell.angle_gamma   90.00
#
_symmetry.space_group_name_H-M   'P 1'
#
loop_
_entity.id
_entity.type
_entity.pdbx_description
1 polymer ?
#
loop_
_entity_poly.entity_id
_entity_poly.type
_entity_poly.pdbx_seq_one_letter_code
_entity_poly.pdbx_strand_id
1 'polypeptide(L)'
;DMFHMFNEAFSHLPLACLVGPSILCMHGGISPKLKSLDDILQIPKPFVDPNSNELACDLLWADPMIGLKGFKGNSVRGVSKHFGEDVLQSTMEALNLALIVRGHKMMMNGFSFFGIPNPHRKCALVTVFTASSYYPDRPNRGSAMYIN
;
A
#
# COMPACT_ATOMS: atom_id res chain seq x y z
N ASP A 1 24.48 -0.40 20.39
CA ASP A 1 24.40 -1.53 19.46
C ASP A 1 23.71 -1.07 18.18
N MET A 2 24.21 -1.48 17.01
CA MET A 2 23.78 -1.03 15.68
C MET A 2 22.34 -1.43 15.35
N PHE A 3 21.90 -2.60 15.81
CA PHE A 3 20.53 -3.08 15.62
C PHE A 3 19.49 -2.12 16.23
N HIS A 4 19.73 -1.65 17.46
CA HIS A 4 18.81 -0.72 18.12
C HIS A 4 18.73 0.63 17.41
N MET A 5 19.86 1.15 16.92
CA MET A 5 19.88 2.41 16.15
C MET A 5 19.07 2.32 14.85
N PHE A 6 19.11 1.18 14.15
CA PHE A 6 18.27 0.97 12.97
C PHE A 6 16.78 0.88 13.32
N ASN A 7 16.41 0.18 14.39
CA ASN A 7 15.01 0.11 14.82
C ASN A 7 14.47 1.47 15.25
N GLU A 8 15.28 2.27 15.94
CA GLU A 8 14.95 3.66 16.25
C GLU A 8 14.70 4.44 14.96
N ALA A 9 15.61 4.40 13.99
CA ALA A 9 15.41 5.05 12.69
C ALA A 9 14.13 4.58 11.96
N PHE A 10 13.85 3.27 11.94
CA PHE A 10 12.65 2.72 11.32
C PHE A 10 11.36 3.20 11.98
N SER A 11 11.37 3.37 13.30
CA SER A 11 10.20 3.86 14.03
C SER A 11 9.77 5.27 13.60
N HIS A 12 10.70 6.07 13.05
CA HIS A 12 10.45 7.42 12.56
C HIS A 12 10.14 7.51 11.06
N LEU A 13 10.20 6.41 10.30
CA LEU A 13 9.92 6.43 8.85
C LEU A 13 8.46 6.85 8.56
N PRO A 14 8.21 7.72 7.57
CA PRO A 14 6.86 8.02 7.10
C PRO A 14 6.11 6.77 6.64
N LEU A 15 4.80 6.72 6.88
CA LEU A 15 3.96 5.57 6.49
C LEU A 15 3.37 5.69 5.07
N ALA A 16 3.22 6.92 4.58
CA ALA A 16 2.73 7.21 3.25
C ALA A 16 3.32 8.53 2.73
N CYS A 17 3.17 8.78 1.44
CA CYS A 17 3.56 10.01 0.77
C CYS A 17 2.49 10.39 -0.26
N LEU A 18 2.16 11.67 -0.36
CA LEU A 18 1.35 12.21 -1.44
C LEU A 18 2.28 12.84 -2.48
N VAL A 19 2.32 12.28 -3.69
CA VAL A 19 3.08 12.81 -4.82
C VAL A 19 2.17 13.68 -5.68
N GLY A 20 2.57 14.94 -5.86
CA GLY A 20 1.68 15.94 -6.46
C GLY A 20 0.38 16.09 -5.64
N PRO A 21 -0.77 16.37 -6.28
CA PRO A 21 -2.02 16.59 -5.57
C PRO A 21 -2.84 15.31 -5.33
N SER A 22 -2.54 14.18 -6.00
CA SER A 22 -3.52 13.08 -6.10
C SER A 22 -2.93 11.67 -6.27
N ILE A 23 -1.62 11.47 -6.11
CA ILE A 23 -0.99 10.15 -6.14
C ILE A 23 -0.57 9.76 -4.73
N LEU A 24 -1.30 8.83 -4.13
CA LEU A 24 -1.02 8.37 -2.76
C LEU A 24 -0.15 7.11 -2.79
N CYS A 25 1.02 7.19 -2.15
CA CYS A 25 2.01 6.13 -2.08
C CYS A 25 2.09 5.53 -0.67
N MET A 26 2.10 4.20 -0.56
CA MET A 26 2.27 3.46 0.71
C MET A 26 2.88 2.07 0.47
N HIS A 27 3.26 1.33 1.52
CA HIS A 27 3.83 -0.02 1.32
C HIS A 27 2.72 -1.07 1.09
N GLY A 28 1.78 -1.09 2.03
CA GLY A 28 0.61 -1.95 2.16
C GLY A 28 -0.54 -1.52 1.25
N GLY A 29 -1.65 -1.13 1.84
CA GLY A 29 -2.79 -0.66 1.08
C GLY A 29 -3.81 0.04 1.94
N ILE A 30 -5.07 -0.07 1.53
CA ILE A 30 -6.16 0.71 2.10
C ILE A 30 -6.62 0.13 3.44
N SER A 31 -6.88 1.01 4.40
CA SER A 31 -7.49 0.67 5.69
C SER A 31 -8.97 1.04 5.74
N PRO A 32 -9.82 0.28 6.44
CA PRO A 32 -11.17 0.74 6.81
C PRO A 32 -11.16 2.02 7.66
N LYS A 33 -10.04 2.33 8.32
CA LYS A 33 -9.84 3.51 9.18
C LYS A 33 -9.36 4.74 8.41
N LEU A 34 -8.97 4.60 7.14
CA LEU A 34 -8.57 5.74 6.30
C LEU A 34 -9.81 6.46 5.79
N LYS A 35 -10.12 7.64 6.35
CA LYS A 35 -11.23 8.52 5.98
C LYS A 35 -10.76 9.84 5.41
N SER A 36 -9.58 10.29 5.83
CA SER A 36 -8.91 11.50 5.35
C SER A 36 -7.40 11.26 5.26
N LEU A 37 -6.68 12.10 4.50
CA LEU A 37 -5.21 12.07 4.52
C LEU A 37 -4.64 12.51 5.88
N ASP A 38 -5.39 13.34 6.63
CA ASP A 38 -5.00 13.80 7.97
C ASP A 38 -4.97 12.65 8.98
N ASP A 39 -5.75 11.60 8.78
CA ASP A 39 -5.72 10.40 9.63
C ASP A 39 -4.32 9.77 9.68
N ILE A 40 -3.58 9.85 8.56
CA ILE A 40 -2.21 9.34 8.47
C ILE A 40 -1.25 10.25 9.26
N LEU A 41 -1.45 11.57 9.18
CA LEU A 41 -0.63 12.56 9.87
C LEU A 41 -0.79 12.50 11.40
N GLN A 42 -1.93 12.01 11.87
CA GLN A 42 -2.23 11.85 13.30
C GLN A 42 -1.59 10.61 13.94
N ILE A 43 -0.96 9.73 13.16
CA ILE A 43 -0.30 8.55 13.72
C ILE A 43 0.98 8.99 14.44
N PRO A 44 1.07 8.78 15.78
CA PRO A 44 2.20 9.28 16.55
C PRO A 44 3.50 8.57 16.17
N LYS A 45 4.59 9.33 16.24
CA LYS A 45 5.97 8.85 16.11
C LYS A 45 6.71 9.06 17.44
N PRO A 46 7.62 8.15 17.85
CA PRO A 46 8.06 6.93 17.15
C PRO A 46 6.97 5.85 17.11
N PHE A 47 6.88 5.16 15.97
CA PHE A 47 5.94 4.07 15.77
C PHE A 47 6.70 2.74 15.84
N VAL A 48 6.66 2.09 17.00
CA VAL A 48 7.50 0.91 17.31
C VAL A 48 6.79 -0.40 17.00
N ASP A 49 5.49 -0.49 17.28
CA ASP A 49 4.69 -1.71 17.01
C ASP A 49 3.70 -1.48 15.87
N PRO A 50 3.89 -2.13 14.70
CA PRO A 50 2.96 -2.03 13.57
C PRO A 50 1.52 -2.43 13.90
N ASN A 51 1.30 -3.22 14.95
CA ASN A 51 -0.03 -3.71 15.34
C ASN A 51 -0.75 -2.80 16.36
N SER A 52 -0.07 -1.80 16.94
CA SER A 52 -0.67 -0.92 17.93
C SER A 52 -1.63 0.11 17.35
N ASN A 53 -1.67 0.25 16.02
CA ASN A 53 -2.56 1.14 15.30
C ASN A 53 -3.06 0.46 14.01
N GLU A 54 -4.38 0.25 13.91
CA GLU A 54 -4.99 -0.46 12.78
C GLU A 54 -4.72 0.21 11.42
N LEU A 55 -4.78 1.55 11.35
CA LEU A 55 -4.51 2.29 10.12
C LEU A 55 -3.05 2.09 9.69
N ALA A 56 -2.10 2.24 10.62
CA ALA A 56 -0.69 2.02 10.33
C ALA A 56 -0.40 0.57 9.91
N CYS A 57 -1.02 -0.41 10.56
CA CYS A 57 -0.92 -1.83 10.20
C CYS A 57 -1.37 -2.04 8.75
N ASP A 58 -2.53 -1.50 8.37
CA ASP A 58 -3.09 -1.64 7.03
C ASP A 58 -2.27 -0.91 5.95
N LEU A 59 -1.77 0.29 6.24
CA LEU A 59 -0.85 1.03 5.35
C LEU A 59 0.44 0.26 5.07
N LEU A 60 0.80 -0.71 5.90
CA LEU A 60 1.98 -1.58 5.74
C LEU A 60 1.64 -2.97 5.18
N TRP A 61 0.48 -3.55 5.53
CA TRP A 61 0.21 -4.98 5.31
C TRP A 61 -1.04 -5.31 4.49
N ALA A 62 -1.89 -4.33 4.17
CA ALA A 62 -3.12 -4.61 3.43
C ALA A 62 -2.84 -5.02 1.98
N ASP A 63 -3.65 -5.95 1.45
CA ASP A 63 -3.48 -6.51 0.10
C ASP A 63 -4.76 -6.45 -0.75
N PRO A 64 -4.71 -5.96 -2.01
CA PRO A 64 -5.86 -6.03 -2.90
C PRO A 64 -6.19 -7.49 -3.23
N MET A 65 -7.48 -7.78 -3.40
CA MET A 65 -7.98 -9.10 -3.77
C MET A 65 -9.01 -9.02 -4.89
N ILE A 66 -8.71 -9.64 -6.02
CA ILE A 66 -9.60 -9.70 -7.18
C ILE A 66 -10.86 -10.48 -6.81
N GLY A 67 -12.02 -9.96 -7.19
CA GLY A 67 -13.33 -10.58 -6.92
C GLY A 67 -13.85 -10.42 -5.49
N LEU A 68 -13.09 -9.76 -4.60
CA LEU A 68 -13.57 -9.40 -3.27
C LEU A 68 -14.47 -8.15 -3.37
N LYS A 69 -15.54 -8.14 -2.57
CA LYS A 69 -16.34 -6.95 -2.27
C LYS A 69 -16.10 -6.53 -0.82
N GLY A 70 -15.80 -5.26 -0.58
CA GLY A 70 -15.50 -4.76 0.76
C GLY A 70 -14.14 -5.22 1.28
N PHE A 71 -14.05 -5.37 2.60
CA PHE A 71 -12.85 -5.84 3.30
C PHE A 71 -13.01 -7.27 3.85
N LYS A 72 -11.91 -8.01 3.92
CA LYS A 72 -11.83 -9.33 4.59
C LYS A 72 -10.53 -9.40 5.39
N GLY A 73 -10.45 -10.22 6.44
CA GLY A 73 -9.16 -10.47 7.12
C GLY A 73 -8.13 -11.04 6.14
N ASN A 74 -6.87 -10.57 6.23
CA ASN A 74 -5.80 -11.05 5.36
C ASN A 74 -5.16 -12.32 5.94
N SER A 75 -5.70 -13.47 5.54
CA SER A 75 -5.22 -14.78 6.00
C SER A 75 -3.81 -15.12 5.51
N VAL A 76 -3.34 -14.48 4.43
CA VAL A 76 -1.97 -14.69 3.91
C VAL A 76 -0.93 -14.04 4.80
N ARG A 77 -1.27 -12.89 5.41
CA ARG A 77 -0.38 -12.15 6.31
C ARG A 77 -0.58 -12.50 7.78
N GLY A 78 -1.75 -13.02 8.15
CA GLY A 78 -2.14 -13.24 9.55
C GLY A 78 -2.49 -11.96 10.31
N VAL A 79 -2.35 -10.80 9.68
CA VAL A 79 -2.67 -9.45 10.19
C VAL A 79 -3.26 -8.61 9.07
N SER A 80 -3.88 -7.46 9.40
CA SER A 80 -4.45 -6.53 8.40
C SER A 80 -5.59 -7.15 7.55
N LYS A 81 -5.90 -6.53 6.40
CA LYS A 81 -7.08 -6.77 5.58
C LYS A 81 -6.73 -7.01 4.11
N HIS A 82 -7.56 -7.81 3.46
CA HIS A 82 -7.78 -7.75 2.02
C HIS A 82 -8.85 -6.71 1.70
N PHE A 83 -8.74 -6.07 0.54
CA PHE A 83 -9.75 -5.13 0.04
C PHE A 83 -10.07 -5.36 -1.45
N GLY A 84 -11.34 -5.11 -1.80
CA GLY A 84 -11.88 -5.22 -3.14
C GLY A 84 -11.70 -3.96 -4.00
N GLU A 85 -12.08 -4.06 -5.28
CA GLU A 85 -12.06 -2.93 -6.22
C GLU A 85 -13.08 -1.84 -5.84
N ASP A 86 -14.19 -2.21 -5.21
CA ASP A 86 -15.20 -1.29 -4.69
C ASP A 86 -14.64 -0.42 -3.57
N VAL A 87 -13.83 -1.01 -2.68
CA VAL A 87 -13.10 -0.27 -1.64
C VAL A 87 -12.07 0.66 -2.26
N LEU A 88 -11.31 0.18 -3.25
CA LEU A 88 -10.35 1.03 -3.97
C LEU A 88 -11.04 2.26 -4.56
N GLN A 89 -12.11 2.03 -5.32
CA GLN A 89 -12.86 3.10 -5.99
C GLN A 89 -13.40 4.12 -4.98
N SER A 90 -14.15 3.65 -3.97
CA SER A 90 -14.76 4.54 -2.97
C SER A 90 -13.72 5.33 -2.16
N THR A 91 -12.57 4.72 -1.85
CA THR A 91 -11.48 5.41 -1.15
C THR A 91 -10.84 6.49 -2.02
N MET A 92 -10.57 6.18 -3.29
CA MET A 92 -9.97 7.16 -4.20
C MET A 92 -10.92 8.32 -4.48
N GLU A 93 -12.22 8.06 -4.63
CA GLU A 93 -13.24 9.12 -4.76
C GLU A 93 -13.32 9.99 -3.49
N ALA A 94 -13.38 9.38 -2.31
CA ALA A 94 -13.47 10.10 -1.03
C ALA A 94 -12.24 10.97 -0.74
N LEU A 95 -11.05 10.52 -1.15
CA LEU A 95 -9.78 11.22 -0.94
C LEU A 95 -9.32 12.04 -2.15
N ASN A 96 -10.14 12.13 -3.21
CA ASN A 96 -9.83 12.83 -4.46
C ASN A 96 -8.49 12.39 -5.09
N LEU A 97 -8.24 11.08 -5.14
CA LEU A 97 -7.01 10.48 -5.67
C LEU A 97 -7.18 10.06 -7.12
N ALA A 98 -6.13 10.27 -7.91
CA ALA A 98 -6.02 9.77 -9.27
C ALA A 98 -5.37 8.38 -9.32
N LEU A 99 -4.45 8.10 -8.39
CA LEU A 99 -3.69 6.85 -8.36
C LEU A 99 -3.30 6.48 -6.93
N ILE A 100 -3.33 5.18 -6.63
CA ILE A 100 -2.64 4.61 -5.47
C ILE A 100 -1.43 3.81 -5.97
N VAL A 101 -0.25 4.08 -5.41
CA VAL A 101 0.97 3.32 -5.70
C VAL A 101 1.40 2.57 -4.45
N ARG A 102 1.69 1.28 -4.60
CA ARG A 102 2.14 0.44 -3.48
C ARG A 102 3.29 -0.48 -3.83
N GLY A 103 3.85 -1.13 -2.80
CA GLY A 103 4.88 -2.16 -2.93
C GLY A 103 4.42 -3.54 -2.43
N HIS A 104 5.24 -4.17 -1.57
CA HIS A 104 4.93 -5.30 -0.68
C HIS A 104 4.65 -6.68 -1.30
N LYS A 105 4.07 -6.78 -2.49
CA LYS A 105 3.88 -8.05 -3.20
C LYS A 105 4.82 -8.16 -4.39
N MET A 106 5.53 -9.28 -4.46
CA MET A 106 6.35 -9.63 -5.63
C MET A 106 5.45 -9.72 -6.87
N MET A 107 5.92 -9.11 -7.97
CA MET A 107 5.27 -9.16 -9.27
C MET A 107 6.24 -9.71 -10.30
N MET A 108 5.80 -10.68 -11.12
CA MET A 108 6.66 -11.35 -12.10
C MET A 108 7.33 -10.36 -13.07
N ASN A 109 6.61 -9.34 -13.50
CA ASN A 109 7.12 -8.30 -14.39
C ASN A 109 7.66 -7.08 -13.65
N GLY A 110 7.77 -7.13 -12.31
CA GLY A 110 8.15 -5.99 -11.48
C GLY A 110 7.03 -5.00 -11.19
N PHE A 111 5.86 -5.15 -11.82
CA PHE A 111 4.67 -4.36 -11.50
C PHE A 111 3.37 -5.12 -11.81
N SER A 112 2.25 -4.62 -11.29
CA SER A 112 0.90 -5.08 -11.61
C SER A 112 -0.13 -3.98 -11.37
N PHE A 113 -1.28 -4.10 -12.03
CA PHE A 113 -2.42 -3.18 -11.90
C PHE A 113 -3.59 -3.86 -11.20
N PHE A 114 -4.36 -3.08 -10.44
CA PHE A 114 -5.60 -3.49 -9.78
C PHE A 114 -6.65 -2.39 -9.93
N GLY A 115 -7.90 -2.77 -10.22
CA GLY A 115 -8.97 -1.81 -10.52
C GLY A 115 -8.68 -0.98 -11.77
N ILE A 116 -8.29 -1.61 -12.88
CA ILE A 116 -7.81 -0.92 -14.10
C ILE A 116 -8.84 0.12 -14.59
N PRO A 117 -8.39 1.32 -15.01
CA PRO A 117 -9.27 2.36 -15.51
C PRO A 117 -10.08 1.87 -16.73
N ASN A 118 -11.33 2.28 -16.78
CA ASN A 118 -12.19 2.13 -17.95
C ASN A 118 -12.92 3.46 -18.19
N PRO A 119 -13.72 3.62 -19.26
CA PRO A 119 -14.41 4.88 -19.54
C PRO A 119 -15.26 5.41 -18.38
N HIS A 120 -15.62 4.56 -17.42
CA HIS A 120 -16.39 4.88 -16.22
C HIS A 120 -15.56 4.85 -14.92
N ARG A 121 -14.27 4.49 -14.96
CA ARG A 121 -13.38 4.38 -13.80
C ARG A 121 -12.03 4.99 -14.14
N LYS A 122 -11.66 6.10 -13.49
CA LYS A 122 -10.33 6.73 -13.66
C LYS A 122 -9.29 6.25 -12.65
N CYS A 123 -9.72 5.47 -11.67
CA CYS A 123 -8.98 5.17 -10.45
C CYS A 123 -8.28 3.82 -10.55
N ALA A 124 -6.95 3.79 -10.45
CA ALA A 124 -6.17 2.55 -10.46
C ALA A 124 -5.27 2.45 -9.24
N LEU A 125 -4.93 1.20 -8.89
CA LEU A 125 -3.82 0.88 -8.00
C LEU A 125 -2.70 0.22 -8.80
N VAL A 126 -1.46 0.70 -8.60
CA VAL A 126 -0.25 0.11 -9.17
C VAL A 126 0.57 -0.49 -8.05
N THR A 127 0.94 -1.77 -8.19
CA THR A 127 1.98 -2.37 -7.36
C THR A 127 3.31 -2.32 -8.11
N VAL A 128 4.36 -1.81 -7.47
CA VAL A 128 5.73 -1.75 -7.99
C VAL A 128 6.62 -2.60 -7.10
N PHE A 129 7.46 -3.43 -7.71
CA PHE A 129 8.40 -4.31 -7.03
C PHE A 129 9.79 -4.15 -7.65
N THR A 130 10.74 -3.69 -6.85
CA THR A 130 12.06 -3.22 -7.32
C THR A 130 13.16 -4.28 -7.25
N ALA A 131 12.92 -5.42 -6.58
CA ALA A 131 13.90 -6.50 -6.45
C ALA A 131 13.71 -7.53 -7.58
N SER A 132 14.65 -7.60 -8.53
CA SER A 132 14.68 -8.69 -9.52
C SER A 132 15.22 -9.98 -8.91
N SER A 133 14.84 -11.12 -9.50
CA SER A 133 15.32 -12.45 -9.08
C SER A 133 15.08 -12.74 -7.60
N TYR A 134 13.93 -12.30 -7.05
CA TYR A 134 13.59 -12.46 -5.65
C TYR A 134 13.51 -13.92 -5.21
N TYR A 135 13.04 -14.80 -6.10
CA TYR A 135 13.15 -16.25 -5.94
C TYR A 135 14.18 -16.81 -6.93
N PRO A 136 15.17 -17.61 -6.47
CA PRO A 136 16.22 -18.16 -7.33
C PRO A 136 15.70 -19.07 -8.45
N ASP A 137 14.63 -19.82 -8.19
CA ASP A 137 14.03 -20.81 -9.07
C ASP A 137 13.03 -20.21 -10.08
N ARG A 138 12.47 -19.04 -9.76
CA ARG A 138 11.51 -18.35 -10.62
C ARG A 138 11.79 -16.84 -10.64
N PRO A 139 12.77 -16.39 -11.45
CA PRO A 139 13.23 -15.02 -11.41
C PRO A 139 12.15 -14.06 -11.96
N ASN A 140 11.77 -13.10 -11.13
CA ASN A 140 10.95 -11.95 -11.55
C ASN A 140 11.83 -10.79 -12.03
N ARG A 141 11.24 -9.86 -12.78
CA ARG A 141 11.85 -8.56 -13.09
C ARG A 141 11.65 -7.58 -11.94
N GLY A 142 12.54 -6.60 -11.85
CA GLY A 142 12.34 -5.39 -11.04
C GLY A 142 11.77 -4.27 -11.91
N SER A 143 11.05 -3.32 -11.32
CA SER A 143 10.59 -2.12 -12.01
C SER A 143 10.62 -0.89 -11.11
N ALA A 144 10.72 0.28 -11.71
CA ALA A 144 10.54 1.57 -11.08
C ALA A 144 9.49 2.37 -11.85
N MET A 145 8.77 3.23 -11.15
CA MET A 145 7.78 4.12 -11.75
C MET A 145 8.37 5.52 -11.86
N TYR A 146 8.28 6.10 -13.06
CA TYR A 146 8.65 7.49 -13.31
C TYR A 146 7.38 8.29 -13.61
N ILE A 147 7.23 9.43 -12.92
CA ILE A 147 6.07 10.33 -13.05
C ILE A 147 6.61 11.62 -13.68
N ASN A 148 6.01 12.04 -14.80
CA ASN A 148 6.33 13.28 -15.51
C ASN A 148 5.41 14.42 -15.08
#